data_AF-A0A8J3I2C9-F1
#
_entry.id   AF-A0A8J3I2C9-F1
#
_cell.length_a   1.000
_cell.length_b   1.000
_cell.length_c   1.000
_cell.angle_alpha   90.00
_cell.angle_beta   90.00
_cell.angle_gamma   90.00
#
_symmetry.space_group_name_H-M   'P 1'
#
loop_
_entity.id
_entity.type
_entity.pdbx_description
1 polymer ?
#
loop_
_entity_poly.entity_id
_entity_poly.type
_entity_poly.pdbx_seq_one_letter_code
_entity_poly.pdbx_strand_id
1 'polypeptide(L)'
;MSSEPLAESLYGLGHVVRLYADHVDVNGRVYDLARLTNVRPHYHRLFGVPSARVELHFAERKIKLRGMPDIEEAAHIVAHLNRCIRARVSPESGCAGGHIASPPYISSSPH
;
A
#
# COMPACT_ATOMS: atom_id res chain seq x y z
N MET A 1 -2.23 -24.55 1.70
CA MET A 1 -1.19 -23.52 1.51
C MET A 1 -1.51 -22.38 2.46
N SER A 2 -1.26 -22.56 3.76
CA SER A 2 -1.57 -21.54 4.77
C SER A 2 -0.34 -20.65 4.88
N SER A 3 -0.32 -19.56 4.13
CA SER A 3 0.67 -18.50 4.35
C SER A 3 0.38 -17.88 5.73
N GLU A 4 1.40 -17.69 6.56
CA GLU A 4 1.24 -17.02 7.86
C GLU A 4 0.91 -15.54 7.64
N PRO A 5 0.03 -14.94 8.46
CA PRO A 5 -0.25 -13.52 8.37
C PRO A 5 1.01 -12.71 8.72
N LEU A 6 1.31 -11.68 7.93
CA LEU A 6 2.40 -10.74 8.17
C LEU A 6 2.14 -9.84 9.38
N ALA A 7 0.86 -9.60 9.67
CA ALA A 7 0.37 -8.83 10.79
C ALA A 7 -1.06 -9.27 11.12
N GLU A 8 -1.42 -9.30 12.39
CA GLU A 8 -2.77 -9.60 12.87
C GLU A 8 -3.15 -8.61 13.97
N SER A 9 -4.34 -8.01 13.87
CA SER A 9 -4.81 -7.08 14.89
C SER A 9 -6.31 -7.19 15.11
N LEU A 10 -6.75 -6.82 16.31
CA LEU A 10 -8.16 -6.71 16.67
C LEU A 10 -8.71 -5.34 16.31
N TYR A 11 -9.98 -5.30 15.93
CA TYR A 11 -10.71 -4.06 15.74
C TYR A 11 -12.17 -4.21 16.19
N GLY A 12 -12.76 -3.10 16.65
CA GLY A 12 -14.16 -3.02 17.04
C GLY A 12 -14.45 -3.96 18.21
N LEU A 13 -15.53 -4.74 18.08
CA LEU A 13 -15.98 -5.70 19.09
C LEU A 13 -15.35 -7.08 18.86
N GLY A 14 -14.02 -7.15 18.83
CA GLY A 14 -13.28 -8.41 18.72
C GLY A 14 -13.19 -9.00 17.32
N HIS A 15 -13.45 -8.20 16.28
CA HIS A 15 -13.18 -8.64 14.91
C HIS A 15 -11.68 -8.67 14.64
N VAL A 16 -11.25 -9.59 13.79
CA VAL A 16 -9.84 -9.77 13.45
C VAL A 16 -9.56 -9.22 12.06
N VAL A 17 -8.47 -8.48 11.91
CA VAL A 17 -7.87 -8.17 10.60
C VAL A 17 -6.54 -8.90 10.49
N ARG A 18 -6.32 -9.57 9.36
CA ARG A 18 -5.08 -10.26 9.03
C ARG A 18 -4.53 -9.73 7.72
N LEU A 19 -3.28 -9.34 7.75
CA LEU A 19 -2.57 -8.87 6.57
C LEU A 19 -1.73 -10.00 6.00
N TYR A 20 -1.83 -10.23 4.70
CA TYR A 20 -0.99 -11.13 3.93
C TYR A 20 -0.23 -10.33 2.86
N ALA A 21 0.67 -10.99 2.13
CA ALA A 21 1.50 -10.34 1.13
C ALA A 21 0.69 -9.73 -0.03
N ASP A 22 -0.38 -10.41 -0.46
CA ASP A 22 -1.18 -10.04 -1.62
C ASP A 22 -2.63 -9.63 -1.26
N HIS A 23 -3.14 -10.00 -0.09
CA HIS A 23 -4.51 -9.71 0.33
C HIS A 23 -4.59 -9.30 1.80
N VAL A 24 -5.73 -8.72 2.18
CA VAL A 24 -6.10 -8.48 3.58
C VAL A 24 -7.38 -9.24 3.87
N ASP A 25 -7.38 -10.05 4.92
CA ASP A 25 -8.59 -10.64 5.47
C ASP A 25 -9.15 -9.72 6.56
N VAL A 26 -10.41 -9.34 6.41
CA VAL A 26 -11.13 -8.50 7.37
C VAL A 26 -12.33 -9.30 7.85
N ASN A 27 -12.20 -9.89 9.04
CA ASN A 27 -13.22 -10.72 9.69
C ASN A 27 -13.71 -11.86 8.79
N GLY A 28 -12.79 -12.61 8.17
CA GLY A 28 -13.09 -13.73 7.28
C GLY A 28 -13.48 -13.33 5.85
N ARG A 29 -13.43 -12.03 5.52
CA ARG A 29 -13.60 -11.54 4.15
C ARG A 29 -12.26 -11.11 3.57
N VAL A 30 -11.87 -11.78 2.50
CA VAL A 30 -10.64 -11.50 1.77
C VAL A 30 -10.83 -10.35 0.79
N TYR A 31 -9.91 -9.39 0.83
CA TYR A 31 -9.82 -8.27 -0.10
C TYR A 31 -8.44 -8.26 -0.74
N ASP A 32 -8.42 -8.35 -2.07
CA ASP A 32 -7.19 -8.28 -2.84
C ASP A 32 -6.54 -6.90 -2.68
N LEU A 33 -5.27 -6.88 -2.26
CA LEU A 33 -4.55 -5.63 -2.14
C LEU A 33 -4.46 -4.95 -3.50
N ALA A 34 -4.43 -5.67 -4.63
CA ALA A 34 -4.36 -5.11 -6.01
C ALA A 34 -5.37 -4.01 -6.25
N ARG A 35 -6.54 -4.11 -5.61
CA ARG A 35 -7.67 -3.19 -5.76
C ARG A 35 -7.65 -2.05 -4.73
N LEU A 36 -6.70 -2.06 -3.80
CA LEU A 36 -6.50 -1.02 -2.80
C LEU A 36 -5.89 0.22 -3.45
N THR A 37 -6.57 1.35 -3.32
CA THR A 37 -6.20 2.62 -3.93
C THR A 37 -5.72 3.64 -2.92
N ASN A 38 -6.19 3.58 -1.67
CA ASN A 38 -5.78 4.51 -0.62
C ASN A 38 -5.95 3.89 0.77
N VAL A 39 -5.12 4.35 1.72
CA VAL A 39 -5.20 3.99 3.14
C VAL A 39 -5.14 5.26 3.96
N ARG A 40 -6.12 5.44 4.83
CA ARG A 40 -6.19 6.61 5.72
C ARG A 40 -6.20 6.16 7.18
N PRO A 41 -5.05 6.26 7.88
CA PRO A 41 -5.02 6.06 9.31
C PRO A 41 -5.53 7.30 10.05
N HIS A 42 -6.16 7.08 11.20
CA HIS A 42 -6.57 8.11 12.14
C HIS A 42 -6.33 7.61 13.55
N TYR A 43 -5.26 8.13 14.17
CA TYR A 43 -4.86 7.80 15.53
C TYR A 43 -5.45 8.81 16.50
N HIS A 44 -6.11 8.32 17.54
CA HIS A 44 -6.72 9.17 18.57
C HIS A 44 -6.67 8.48 19.93
N ARG A 45 -7.01 9.21 20.99
CA ARG A 45 -7.19 8.64 22.33
C ARG A 45 -8.66 8.75 22.71
N LEU A 46 -9.29 7.63 23.03
CA LEU A 46 -10.66 7.59 23.57
C LEU A 46 -10.56 7.33 25.07
N PHE A 47 -11.02 8.27 25.89
CA PHE A 47 -10.95 8.16 27.36
C PHE A 47 -9.55 7.81 27.90
N GLY A 48 -8.50 8.36 27.27
CA GLY A 48 -7.10 8.09 27.63
C GLY A 48 -6.52 6.81 27.03
N VAL A 49 -7.35 5.95 26.42
CA VAL A 49 -6.92 4.71 25.76
C VAL A 49 -6.52 5.00 24.31
N PRO A 50 -5.31 4.63 23.86
CA PRO A 50 -4.92 4.73 22.46
C PRO A 50 -5.88 3.92 21.59
N SER A 51 -6.41 4.54 20.53
CA SER A 51 -7.27 3.87 19.56
C SER A 51 -6.95 4.30 18.14
N ALA A 52 -6.75 3.31 17.27
CA ALA A 52 -6.57 3.52 15.85
C ALA A 52 -7.87 3.27 15.09
N ARG A 53 -8.10 4.11 14.09
CA ARG A 53 -9.07 3.89 13.03
C ARG A 53 -8.33 3.86 11.71
N VAL A 54 -8.49 2.80 10.93
CA VAL A 54 -7.88 2.67 9.61
C VAL A 54 -8.99 2.56 8.58
N GLU A 55 -8.94 3.42 7.57
CA GLU A 55 -9.86 3.35 6.44
C GLU A 55 -9.13 2.82 5.20
N LEU A 56 -9.60 1.69 4.69
CA LEU A 56 -9.10 1.04 3.48
C LEU A 56 -10.03 1.42 2.33
N HIS A 57 -9.49 2.07 1.31
CA HIS A 57 -10.22 2.44 0.12
C HIS A 57 -9.82 1.49 -1.01
N PHE A 58 -10.79 0.70 -1.46
CA PHE A 58 -10.70 -0.10 -2.68
C PHE A 58 -11.46 0.62 -3.80
N ALA A 59 -11.15 0.31 -5.06
CA ALA A 59 -11.77 0.95 -6.23
C ALA A 59 -13.31 1.05 -6.14
N GLU A 60 -13.97 0.00 -5.63
CA GLU A 60 -15.44 -0.09 -5.57
C GLU A 60 -16.03 0.12 -4.16
N ARG A 61 -15.21 0.18 -3.10
CA ARG A 61 -15.73 0.21 -1.73
C ARG A 61 -14.73 0.75 -0.71
N LYS A 62 -15.28 1.16 0.42
CA LYS A 62 -14.51 1.61 1.58
C LYS A 62 -14.75 0.71 2.78
N ILE A 63 -13.69 0.20 3.39
CA ILE A 63 -13.72 -0.57 4.62
C ILE A 63 -13.17 0.29 5.76
N LYS A 64 -13.84 0.26 6.91
CA LYS A 64 -13.44 1.05 8.10
C LYS A 64 -13.14 0.10 9.25
N LEU A 65 -11.87 -0.04 9.59
CA LEU A 65 -11.39 -0.72 10.79
C LEU A 65 -11.38 0.30 11.92
N ARG A 66 -12.36 0.23 12.84
CA ARG A 66 -12.48 1.18 13.96
C ARG A 66 -12.13 0.49 15.26
N GLY A 67 -11.51 1.19 16.19
CA GLY A 67 -11.28 0.66 17.52
C GLY A 67 -10.18 -0.37 17.55
N MET A 68 -9.08 -0.13 16.84
CA MET A 68 -7.87 -0.96 16.96
C MET A 68 -7.14 -0.53 18.25
N PRO A 69 -7.02 -1.41 19.25
CA PRO A 69 -6.39 -1.07 20.53
C PRO A 69 -4.86 -1.02 20.42
N ASP A 70 -4.30 -1.82 19.52
CA ASP A 70 -2.85 -1.89 19.30
C ASP A 70 -2.42 -0.91 18.20
N ILE A 71 -1.88 0.24 18.62
CA ILE A 71 -1.48 1.31 17.70
C ILE A 71 -0.26 0.91 16.88
N GLU A 72 0.67 0.17 17.48
CA GLU A 72 1.91 -0.25 16.83
C GLU A 72 1.60 -1.22 15.70
N GLU A 73 0.76 -2.21 15.97
CA GLU A 73 0.31 -3.17 14.95
C GLU A 73 -0.52 -2.47 13.86
N ALA A 74 -1.41 -1.54 14.24
CA ALA A 74 -2.15 -0.75 13.27
C ALA A 74 -1.22 0.09 12.37
N ALA A 75 -0.16 0.67 12.92
CA ALA A 75 0.84 1.41 12.17
C ALA A 75 1.64 0.50 11.24
N HIS A 76 2.00 -0.71 11.67
CA HIS A 76 2.70 -1.70 10.86
C HIS A 76 1.85 -2.12 9.65
N ILE A 77 0.57 -2.44 9.87
CA ILE A 77 -0.40 -2.75 8.80
C ILE A 77 -0.48 -1.59 7.81
N VAL A 78 -0.68 -0.36 8.30
CA VAL A 78 -0.79 0.84 7.45
C VAL A 78 0.48 1.09 6.64
N ALA A 79 1.66 0.90 7.23
CA ALA A 79 2.94 1.07 6.55
C ALA A 79 3.10 0.08 5.40
N HIS A 80 2.72 -1.19 5.63
CA HIS A 80 2.77 -2.22 4.59
C HIS A 80 1.80 -1.92 3.46
N LEU A 81 0.54 -1.58 3.76
CA LEU A 81 -0.46 -1.28 2.75
C LEU A 81 -0.08 -0.06 1.89
N ASN A 82 0.50 0.98 2.49
CA ASN A 82 1.04 2.13 1.77
C ASN A 82 2.25 1.75 0.88
N ARG A 83 3.06 0.77 1.29
CA ARG A 83 4.13 0.23 0.43
C ARG A 83 3.54 -0.49 -0.78
N CYS A 84 2.50 -1.32 -0.61
CA CYS A 84 1.83 -2.00 -1.71
C CYS A 84 1.21 -1.02 -2.71
N ILE A 85 0.57 0.05 -2.24
CA ILE A 85 0.02 1.09 -3.12
C ILE A 85 1.14 1.75 -3.93
N ARG A 86 2.21 2.19 -3.26
CA ARG A 86 3.36 2.84 -3.94
C ARG A 86 4.04 1.94 -4.96
N ALA A 87 4.23 0.66 -4.64
CA ALA A 87 4.84 -0.30 -5.54
C ALA A 87 4.02 -0.50 -6.84
N ARG A 88 2.71 -0.22 -6.83
CA ARG A 88 1.86 -0.28 -8.03
C ARG A 88 1.77 1.02 -8.80
N VAL A 89 1.95 2.16 -8.12
CA VAL A 89 2.00 3.48 -8.79
C VAL A 89 3.28 3.63 -9.62
N SER A 90 4.23 2.70 -9.51
CA SER A 90 5.33 2.56 -10.47
C SER A 90 5.09 1.45 -11.49
N PRO A 91 4.55 1.78 -12.65
CA PRO A 91 5.14 1.36 -13.90
C PRO A 91 5.95 2.54 -14.47
N GLU A 92 6.96 2.25 -15.28
CA GLU A 92 7.49 3.15 -16.32
C GLU A 92 7.98 4.58 -15.94
N SER A 93 9.23 4.66 -15.46
CA SER A 93 10.15 5.65 -16.08
C SER A 93 10.55 5.13 -17.46
N GLY A 94 9.58 5.10 -18.37
CA GLY A 94 9.80 4.85 -19.78
C GLY A 94 10.30 6.12 -20.46
N CYS A 95 11.59 6.42 -20.34
CA CYS A 95 12.28 7.15 -21.41
C CYS A 95 12.81 6.10 -22.39
N ALA A 96 11.91 5.62 -23.25
CA ALA A 96 12.28 4.83 -24.40
C ALA A 96 12.97 5.73 -25.44
N GLY A 97 14.14 5.31 -25.91
CA GLY A 97 14.50 5.37 -27.33
C GLY A 97 14.84 6.73 -27.93
N GLY A 98 16.13 7.05 -27.92
CA GLY A 98 16.76 8.00 -28.83
C GLY A 98 18.15 7.54 -29.27
N HIS A 99 18.30 6.31 -29.77
CA HIS A 99 19.18 6.12 -30.94
C HIS A 99 18.44 6.87 -32.07
N ILE A 100 19.00 7.74 -32.91
CA ILE A 100 20.20 7.64 -33.72
C ILE A 100 20.57 9.09 -34.12
N ALA A 101 21.83 9.50 -34.03
CA ALA A 101 22.51 10.33 -35.04
C ALA A 101 23.93 10.64 -34.55
N SER A 102 24.88 9.79 -34.94
CA SER A 102 26.28 10.20 -35.05
C SER A 102 26.34 11.45 -35.94
N PRO A 103 27.00 12.54 -35.55
CA PRO A 103 27.30 13.59 -36.51
C PRO A 103 28.27 13.04 -37.57
N PRO A 104 28.09 13.38 -38.85
CA PRO A 104 29.01 12.96 -39.90
C PRO A 104 30.38 13.61 -39.65
N TYR A 105 31.44 12.83 -39.83
CA TYR A 105 32.77 13.36 -40.12
C TYR A 105 32.64 14.32 -41.31
N ILE A 106 32.75 15.62 -41.07
CA ILE A 106 33.03 16.59 -42.13
C ILE A 106 34.53 16.80 -42.13
N SER A 107 35.18 16.03 -43.00
CA SER A 107 36.50 16.33 -43.55
C SER A 107 36.42 17.64 -44.31
N SER A 108 37.18 18.65 -43.88
CA SER A 108 37.44 19.87 -44.67
C SER A 108 38.73 20.54 -44.19
N SER A 109 39.88 20.02 -44.65
CA SER A 109 40.96 20.86 -45.19
C SER A 109 40.56 21.22 -46.64
N PRO A 110 41.01 22.30 -47.32
CA PRO A 110 42.23 23.09 -47.08
C PRO A 110 42.07 24.63 -47.24
N HIS A 111 43.06 25.42 -46.77
CA HIS A 111 43.81 26.39 -47.61
C HIS A 111 45.02 26.96 -46.84
#